data_AF-T1BMN8-F1
#
_entry.id   AF-T1BMN8-F1
#
_cell.length_a   1.000
_cell.length_b   1.000
_cell.length_c   1.000
_cell.angle_alpha   90.00
_cell.angle_beta   90.00
_cell.angle_gamma   90.00
#
_symmetry.space_group_name_H-M   'P 1'
#
loop_
_entity.id
_entity.type
_entity.pdbx_description
1 polymer ?
#
loop_
_entity_poly.entity_id
_entity_poly.type
_entity_poly.pdbx_seq_one_letter_code
_entity_poly.pdbx_strand_id
1 'polypeptide(L)' 'NSLENSRIREGHGTGQGEAREVNVYDFPNLGMGKASPYGIYDTGRNEGMVNVGKSHDISKFAVESIRQWWLLMG' A
#
# COMPACT_ATOMS: atom_id res chain seq x y z
N ASN A 1 22.55 -11.71 -8.31
CA ASN A 1 22.85 -10.27 -8.47
C ASN A 1 21.60 -9.37 -8.35
N SER A 2 20.62 -9.72 -7.50
CA SER A 2 19.41 -8.89 -7.27
C SER A 2 19.04 -8.75 -5.78
N LEU A 3 19.74 -9.46 -4.87
CA LEU A 3 19.51 -9.42 -3.42
C LEU A 3 20.47 -8.47 -2.69
N GLU A 4 21.40 -7.85 -3.42
CA GLU A 4 22.46 -7.01 -2.84
C GLU A 4 22.06 -5.53 -2.79
N ASN A 5 21.05 -5.11 -3.57
CA ASN A 5 20.65 -3.71 -3.70
C ASN A 5 19.47 -3.27 -2.81
N SER A 6 18.91 -4.11 -1.93
CA SER A 6 17.76 -3.70 -1.08
C SER A 6 18.15 -3.15 0.30
N ARG A 7 19.45 -3.05 0.59
CA ARG A 7 19.97 -2.74 1.92
C ARG A 7 20.86 -1.51 1.87
N ILE A 8 20.22 -0.34 1.90
CA ILE A 8 20.90 0.96 1.93
C ILE A 8 20.86 1.48 3.36
N ARG A 9 22.01 1.92 3.88
CA ARG A 9 22.16 2.46 5.24
C ARG A 9 21.55 3.87 5.27
N GLU A 10 20.44 4.06 5.99
CA GLU A 10 19.98 5.41 6.30
C GLU A 10 20.77 5.98 7.48
N GLY A 11 21.52 7.03 7.20
CA GLY A 11 22.29 7.77 8.21
C GLY A 11 22.66 9.14 7.68
N HIS A 12 21.76 10.11 7.86
CA HIS A 12 22.10 11.53 7.72
C HIS A 12 21.87 12.21 9.06
N GLY A 13 22.90 12.21 9.90
CA GLY A 13 22.86 12.82 11.22
C GLY A 13 24.12 12.47 11.99
N THR A 14 24.90 13.49 12.35
CA THR A 14 26.11 13.40 13.18
C THR A 14 25.77 12.83 14.56
N GLY A 15 25.89 11.51 14.70
CA GLY A 15 25.73 10.80 15.97
C GLY A 15 26.24 9.38 15.81
N GLN A 16 27.26 9.01 16.58
CA GLN A 16 27.91 7.71 16.53
C GLN A 16 26.96 6.60 17.00
N GLY A 17 26.31 5.93 16.06
CA GLY A 17 25.58 4.69 16.28
C GLY A 17 25.55 3.91 14.96
N GLU A 18 25.86 2.61 15.00
CA GLU A 18 25.74 1.77 13.80
C GLU A 18 24.29 1.79 13.29
N ALA A 19 24.08 2.30 12.08
CA ALA A 19 22.77 2.34 11.45
C ALA A 19 22.23 0.91 11.31
N ARG A 20 21.07 0.65 11.91
CA ARG A 20 20.41 -0.66 11.81
C ARG A 20 19.96 -0.90 10.38
N GLU A 21 20.27 -2.07 9.85
CA GLU A 21 19.83 -2.50 8.54
C GLU A 21 18.29 -2.61 8.50
N VAL A 22 17.67 -1.86 7.59
CA VAL A 22 16.22 -1.85 7.35
C VAL A 22 15.93 -2.04 5.87
N ASN A 23 14.82 -2.71 5.56
CA ASN A 23 14.33 -2.83 4.18
C ASN A 23 13.51 -1.59 3.84
N VAL A 24 14.03 -0.77 2.92
CA VAL A 24 13.42 0.52 2.54
C VAL A 24 12.30 0.35 1.50
N TYR A 25 12.21 -0.82 0.86
CA TYR A 25 11.23 -1.09 -0.21
C TYR A 25 10.06 -1.97 0.25
N ASP A 26 8.95 -1.90 -0.51
CA ASP A 26 7.82 -2.84 -0.44
C ASP A 26 8.35 -4.26 -0.26
N PHE A 27 7.87 -4.99 0.76
CA PHE A 27 8.38 -6.30 1.17
C PHE A 27 7.87 -7.44 0.28
N PRO A 28 8.47 -7.71 -0.90
CA PRO A 28 7.89 -8.61 -1.88
C PRO A 28 8.02 -10.06 -1.41
N ASN A 29 8.99 -10.32 -0.53
CA ASN A 29 9.26 -11.57 0.13
C ASN A 29 8.25 -11.89 1.25
N LEU A 30 7.46 -10.92 1.72
CA LEU A 30 6.46 -11.11 2.76
C LEU A 30 5.05 -11.34 2.20
N GLY A 31 4.87 -11.31 0.87
CA GLY A 31 3.57 -11.48 0.23
C GLY A 31 3.63 -12.33 -1.05
N MET A 32 2.51 -12.93 -1.42
CA MET A 32 2.39 -13.69 -2.68
C MET A 32 2.14 -12.79 -3.91
N GLY A 33 1.99 -11.48 -3.72
CA GLY A 33 1.70 -10.51 -4.79
C GLY A 33 1.38 -9.12 -4.23
N LYS A 34 1.22 -8.14 -5.13
CA LYS A 34 0.86 -6.75 -4.78
C LYS A 34 -0.65 -6.55 -4.79
N ALA A 35 -1.17 -5.91 -3.75
CA ALA A 35 -2.58 -5.53 -3.66
C ALA A 35 -2.73 -4.02 -3.90
N SER A 36 -3.87 -3.62 -4.49
CA SER A 36 -4.23 -2.23 -4.76
C SER A 36 -5.55 -1.90 -4.05
N PRO A 37 -5.51 -1.19 -2.89
CA PRO A 37 -6.72 -0.81 -2.17
C PRO A 37 -7.36 0.47 -2.75
N TYR A 38 -8.70 0.49 -2.79
CA TYR A 38 -9.52 1.68 -3.07
C TYR A 38 -10.57 1.79 -1.98
N GLY A 39 -10.60 2.92 -1.27
CA GLY A 39 -11.55 3.15 -0.18
C GLY A 39 -12.36 4.42 -0.36
N ILE A 40 -13.59 4.41 0.16
CA ILE A 40 -14.46 5.57 0.28
C ILE A 40 -14.83 5.69 1.75
N TYR A 41 -14.73 6.91 2.30
CA TYR A 41 -15.09 7.21 3.68
C TYR A 41 -16.16 8.29 3.70
N ASP A 42 -17.29 7.99 4.35
CA ASP A 42 -18.40 8.91 4.58
C ASP A 42 -18.25 9.55 5.96
N THR A 43 -17.94 10.85 5.97
CA THR A 43 -17.75 11.64 7.19
C THR A 43 -19.05 11.90 7.94
N GLY A 44 -20.21 11.91 7.25
CA GLY A 44 -21.51 12.13 7.88
C GLY A 44 -22.00 10.93 8.66
N ARG A 45 -21.64 9.72 8.20
CA ARG A 45 -22.00 8.45 8.86
C ARG A 45 -20.87 7.87 9.71
N ASN A 46 -19.65 8.39 9.58
CA ASN A 46 -18.44 7.83 10.18
C ASN A 46 -18.21 6.36 9.79
N GLU A 47 -18.48 6.03 8.52
CA GLU A 47 -18.35 4.68 7.98
C GLU A 47 -17.46 4.70 6.73
N GLY A 48 -16.78 3.61 6.46
CA GLY A 48 -15.94 3.49 5.28
C GLY A 48 -15.99 2.10 4.66
N MET A 49 -15.75 2.06 3.36
CA MET A 49 -15.62 0.82 2.58
C MET A 49 -14.24 0.78 1.95
N VAL A 50 -13.64 -0.43 1.88
CA VAL A 50 -12.36 -0.67 1.20
C VAL A 50 -12.51 -1.87 0.27
N ASN A 51 -12.13 -1.68 -0.99
CA ASN A 51 -12.03 -2.73 -2.00
C ASN A 51 -10.56 -3.01 -2.32
N VAL A 52 -10.19 -4.29 -2.38
CA VAL A 52 -8.79 -4.72 -2.61
C VAL A 52 -8.67 -5.52 -3.92
N GLY A 53 -7.90 -4.98 -4.87
CA GLY A 53 -7.66 -5.59 -6.19
C GLY A 53 -6.25 -6.17 -6.33
N LYS A 54 -6.05 -7.06 -7.32
CA LYS A 54 -4.76 -7.75 -7.58
C LYS A 54 -3.98 -7.20 -8.79
N SER A 55 -4.52 -6.23 -9.54
CA SER A 55 -4.01 -5.86 -10.87
C SER A 55 -3.82 -4.35 -11.05
N HIS A 56 -2.86 -4.01 -11.92
CA HIS A 56 -2.48 -2.66 -12.32
C HIS A 56 -3.48 -2.00 -13.29
N ASP A 57 -4.42 -2.76 -13.87
CA ASP A 57 -5.49 -2.23 -14.73
C ASP A 57 -6.62 -1.65 -13.87
N ILE A 58 -6.33 -0.46 -13.36
CA ILE A 58 -6.97 0.23 -12.24
C ILE A 58 -8.36 0.80 -12.58
N SER A 59 -8.63 1.10 -13.86
CA SER A 59 -9.83 1.86 -14.24
C SER A 59 -11.12 1.10 -13.98
N LYS A 60 -11.18 -0.19 -14.34
CA LYS A 60 -12.38 -1.03 -14.08
C LYS A 60 -12.61 -1.23 -12.59
N PHE A 61 -11.53 -1.42 -11.84
CA PHE A 61 -11.61 -1.64 -10.39
C PHE A 61 -12.07 -0.39 -9.64
N ALA A 62 -11.63 0.80 -10.07
CA ALA A 62 -12.09 2.07 -9.52
C ALA A 62 -13.58 2.30 -9.77
N VAL A 63 -14.05 2.07 -11.01
CA VAL A 63 -15.48 2.20 -11.36
C VAL A 63 -16.34 1.23 -10.55
N GLU A 64 -15.92 -0.04 -10.44
CA GLU A 64 -16.62 -1.02 -9.62
C GLU A 64 -16.62 -0.62 -8.13
N SER A 65 -15.55 -0.02 -7.63
CA SER A 65 -15.48 0.41 -6.23
C SER A 65 -16.46 1.54 -5.89
N ILE A 66 -16.64 2.50 -6.81
CA ILE A 66 -17.65 3.54 -6.66
C ILE A 66 -19.06 2.95 -6.74
N ARG A 67 -19.29 2.01 -7.67
CA ARG A 67 -20.58 1.32 -7.81
C ARG A 67 -20.96 0.56 -6.55
N GLN A 68 -20.03 -0.21 -5.97
CA GLN A 68 -20.27 -0.97 -4.74
C GLN A 68 -20.60 -0.05 -3.57
N TRP A 69 -19.89 1.07 -3.43
CA TRP A 69 -20.20 2.05 -2.39
C TRP A 69 -21.62 2.60 -2.55
N TRP A 70 -22.02 2.99 -3.76
CA TRP A 70 -23.37 3.48 -4.01
C TRP A 70 -24.45 2.46 -3.63
N LEU A 71 -24.25 1.19 -3.96
CA LEU A 71 -25.24 0.13 -3.67
C LEU A 71 -25.31 -0.24 -2.19
N LEU A 72 -24.21 -0.10 -1.45
CA LEU A 72 -24.10 -0.57 -0.06
C LEU A 72 -24.27 0.56 0.97
N MET A 73 -23.92 1.79 0.60
CA MET A 73 -23.80 2.92 1.54
C MET A 73 -24.39 4.25 1.03
N GLY A 74 -24.58 4.39 -0.29
CA GLY A 74 -25.10 5.60 -0.95
C GLY A 74 -26.51 6.00 -0.56
#